data_AF-A0A8S3JR17-F1
#
_entry.id   AF-A0A8S3JR17-F1
#
_cell.length_a   1.000
_cell.length_b   1.000
_cell.length_c   1.000
_cell.angle_alpha   90.00
_cell.angle_beta   90.00
_cell.angle_gamma   90.00
#
_symmetry.space_group_name_H-M   'P 1'
#
loop_
_entity.id
_entity.type
_entity.pdbx_description
1 polymer ?
#
loop_
_entity_poly.entity_id
_entity_poly.type
_entity_poly.pdbx_seq_one_letter_code
_entity_poly.pdbx_strand_id
1 'polypeptide(L)'
;MDYFWKWTTFTSYLQFLFAFSLVLSAITCLFLTNTLYIETIGFLAVFFEALLGTPQFMRNFRLKSTEGMSVKMVLMWTSGDIFKTVYFILRIAPKQFWLCGMLQISIDIAILFQVLYYSDKYRFRKR
;
A
#
# COMPACT_ATOMS: atom_id res chain seq x y z
N MET A 1 -19.77 26.60 1.69
CA MET A 1 -18.45 26.29 1.07
C MET A 1 -18.44 24.79 0.71
N ASP A 2 -19.52 24.27 0.12
CA ASP A 2 -19.84 22.83 0.17
C ASP A 2 -19.81 22.12 -1.20
N TYR A 3 -19.24 22.78 -2.21
CA TYR A 3 -19.25 22.30 -3.60
C TYR A 3 -17.86 22.04 -4.18
N PHE A 4 -16.78 22.32 -3.43
CA PHE A 4 -15.42 22.23 -3.96
C PHE A 4 -14.99 20.79 -4.32
N TRP A 5 -15.58 19.79 -3.68
CA TRP A 5 -15.28 18.36 -3.90
C TRP A 5 -16.48 17.50 -4.36
N LYS A 6 -17.63 18.11 -4.63
CA LYS A 6 -18.81 17.42 -5.15
C LYS A 6 -18.80 17.50 -6.68
N TRP A 7 -18.00 16.65 -7.32
CA TRP A 7 -17.94 16.56 -8.77
C TRP A 7 -19.27 15.97 -9.30
N THR A 8 -20.10 16.81 -9.90
CA THR A 8 -21.40 16.41 -10.47
C THR A 8 -21.26 15.64 -11.78
N THR A 9 -20.10 15.77 -12.44
CA THR A 9 -19.84 15.17 -13.75
C THR A 9 -18.47 14.50 -13.73
N PHE A 10 -18.44 13.21 -14.08
CA PHE A 10 -17.21 12.40 -14.11
C PHE A 10 -16.13 13.00 -15.02
N THR A 11 -16.52 13.65 -16.12
CA THR A 11 -15.60 14.34 -17.04
C THR A 11 -14.80 15.46 -16.38
N SER A 12 -15.44 16.29 -15.55
CA SER A 12 -14.76 17.40 -14.87
C SER A 12 -13.76 16.90 -13.82
N TYR A 13 -14.09 15.78 -13.14
CA TYR A 13 -13.18 15.09 -12.24
C TYR A 13 -11.94 14.57 -12.99
N LEU A 14 -12.14 13.91 -14.13
CA LEU A 14 -11.03 13.38 -14.93
C LEU A 14 -10.12 14.49 -15.49
N GLN A 15 -10.70 15.59 -15.98
CA GLN A 15 -9.92 16.73 -16.49
C GLN A 15 -9.05 17.36 -15.40
N PHE A 16 -9.60 17.55 -14.19
CA PHE A 16 -8.84 18.05 -13.05
C PHE A 16 -7.71 17.10 -12.66
N LEU A 17 -7.99 15.79 -12.58
CA LEU A 17 -7.01 14.77 -12.23
C LEU A 17 -5.87 14.69 -13.25
N PHE A 18 -6.20 14.77 -14.54
CA PHE A 18 -5.21 14.79 -15.61
C PHE A 18 -4.33 16.05 -15.56
N ALA A 19 -4.95 17.23 -15.39
CA ALA A 19 -4.21 18.49 -15.25
C ALA A 19 -3.27 18.46 -14.03
N PHE A 20 -3.77 17.99 -12.88
CA PHE A 20 -2.99 17.84 -11.66
C PHE A 20 -1.81 16.87 -11.84
N SER A 21 -2.05 15.72 -12.47
CA SER A 21 -1.01 14.74 -12.77
C SER A 21 0.06 15.29 -13.71
N LEU A 22 -0.33 16.07 -14.73
CA LEU A 22 0.60 16.68 -15.68
C LEU A 22 1.48 17.73 -14.98
N VAL A 23 0.89 18.57 -14.13
CA VAL A 23 1.63 19.56 -13.34
C VAL A 23 2.63 18.89 -12.40
N LEU A 24 2.21 17.87 -11.65
CA LEU A 24 3.10 17.11 -10.78
C LEU A 24 4.24 16.45 -11.57
N SER A 25 3.93 15.83 -12.70
CA SER A 25 4.94 15.22 -13.57
C SER A 25 5.94 16.24 -14.11
N ALA A 26 5.50 17.43 -14.50
CA ALA A 26 6.38 18.49 -14.97
C ALA A 26 7.32 18.95 -13.85
N ILE A 27 6.80 19.13 -12.63
CA ILE A 27 7.61 19.46 -11.45
C ILE A 27 8.64 18.34 -11.18
N THR A 28 8.23 17.08 -11.21
CA THR A 28 9.14 15.94 -11.01
C THR A 28 10.21 15.86 -12.09
N CYS A 29 9.90 16.14 -13.36
CA CYS A 29 10.90 16.20 -14.43
C CYS A 29 11.93 17.33 -14.23
N LEU A 30 11.51 18.50 -13.73
CA LEU A 30 12.43 19.61 -13.46
C LEU A 30 13.38 19.32 -12.30
N PHE A 31 12.90 18.61 -11.27
CA PHE A 31 13.67 18.29 -10.06
C PHE A 31 14.31 16.89 -10.08
N LEU A 32 14.31 16.21 -11.23
CA LEU A 32 14.81 14.84 -11.37
C LEU A 32 16.32 14.73 -11.16
N THR A 33 17.06 15.84 -11.31
CA THR A 33 18.51 15.87 -11.02
C THR A 33 18.80 15.88 -9.52
N ASN A 34 17.82 16.21 -8.67
CA ASN A 34 18.03 16.28 -7.22
C ASN A 34 17.77 14.93 -6.56
N THR A 35 18.84 14.26 -6.12
CA THR A 35 18.76 12.94 -5.46
C THR A 35 17.88 12.94 -4.21
N LEU A 36 17.94 14.00 -3.39
CA LEU A 36 17.15 14.08 -2.16
C LEU A 36 15.65 14.15 -2.44
N TYR A 37 15.24 14.82 -3.52
CA TYR A 37 13.84 14.90 -3.93
C TYR A 37 13.30 13.51 -4.35
N ILE A 38 14.08 12.75 -5.13
CA ILE A 38 13.70 11.40 -5.55
C ILE A 38 13.62 10.44 -4.35
N GLU A 39 14.61 10.50 -3.45
CA GLU A 39 14.64 9.65 -2.26
C GLU A 39 13.46 9.93 -1.32
N THR A 40 13.11 11.19 -1.10
CA THR A 40 11.99 11.57 -0.22
C THR A 40 10.64 11.17 -0.81
N ILE A 41 10.42 11.35 -2.12
CA ILE A 41 9.20 10.87 -2.78
C ILE A 41 9.10 9.34 -2.72
N GLY A 42 10.18 8.63 -3.01
CA GLY A 42 10.21 7.17 -2.93
C GLY A 42 9.94 6.66 -1.52
N PHE A 43 10.51 7.31 -0.50
CA PHE A 43 10.22 7.02 0.90
C PHE A 43 8.75 7.23 1.23
N LEU A 44 8.17 8.38 0.86
CA LEU A 44 6.76 8.67 1.12
C LEU A 44 5.84 7.67 0.42
N ALA A 45 6.15 7.29 -0.82
CA ALA A 45 5.35 6.31 -1.58
C ALA A 45 5.27 4.96 -0.84
N VAL A 46 6.40 4.40 -0.42
CA VAL A 46 6.43 3.11 0.30
C VAL A 46 5.86 3.26 1.71
N PHE A 47 6.01 4.42 2.34
CA PHE A 47 5.40 4.70 3.63
C PHE A 47 3.87 4.71 3.56
N PHE A 48 3.29 5.35 2.54
CA PHE A 48 1.84 5.31 2.30
C PHE A 48 1.35 3.90 2.00
N GLU A 49 2.12 3.12 1.25
CA GLU A 49 1.83 1.71 0.98
C GLU A 49 1.73 0.88 2.28
N ALA A 50 2.70 1.03 3.18
CA ALA A 50 2.66 0.38 4.50
C ALA A 50 1.50 0.88 5.39
N LEU A 51 1.17 2.18 5.31
CA LEU A 51 0.03 2.76 6.02
C LEU A 51 -1.31 2.18 5.55
N LEU A 52 -1.45 1.80 4.27
CA LEU A 52 -2.67 1.17 3.75
C LEU A 52 -2.92 -0.22 4.36
N GLY A 53 -1.88 -0.97 4.72
CA GLY A 53 -2.00 -2.27 5.39
C GLY A 53 -2.48 -2.15 6.85
N THR A 54 -2.15 -1.06 7.54
CA THR A 54 -2.46 -0.84 8.96
C THR A 54 -3.97 -0.78 9.29
N PRO A 55 -4.83 -0.02 8.59
CA PRO A 55 -6.27 -0.01 8.86
C PRO A 55 -6.91 -1.37 8.55
N GLN A 56 -6.35 -2.11 7.58
CA GLN A 56 -6.82 -3.45 7.25
C GLN A 56 -6.54 -4.44 8.40
N PHE A 57 -5.34 -4.37 8.98
CA PHE A 57 -5.00 -5.11 10.20
C PHE A 57 -5.93 -4.76 11.37
N MET A 58 -6.17 -3.48 11.61
CA MET A 58 -7.05 -3.00 12.68
C MET A 58 -8.49 -3.50 12.50
N ARG A 59 -9.00 -3.48 11.25
CA ARG A 59 -10.34 -3.95 10.92
C ARG A 59 -10.48 -5.45 11.13
N ASN A 60 -9.50 -6.24 10.71
CA ASN A 60 -9.48 -7.69 10.96
C ASN A 60 -9.47 -8.02 12.45
N PHE A 61 -8.68 -7.26 13.23
CA PHE A 61 -8.65 -7.43 14.68
C PHE A 61 -10.00 -7.12 15.35
N ARG A 62 -10.67 -6.04 14.92
CA ARG A 62 -11.98 -5.63 15.47
C ARG A 62 -13.11 -6.60 15.10
N LEU A 63 -13.16 -7.04 13.84
CA LEU A 63 -14.25 -7.88 13.36
C LEU A 63 -14.14 -9.34 13.80
N LYS A 64 -12.94 -9.80 14.21
CA LYS A 64 -12.64 -11.20 14.58
C LYS A 64 -13.20 -12.24 13.58
N SER A 65 -13.37 -11.81 12.34
CA SER A 65 -13.98 -12.54 11.25
C SER A 65 -13.36 -12.06 9.96
N THR A 66 -12.95 -13.00 9.12
CA THR A 66 -12.38 -12.75 7.78
C THR A 66 -13.44 -12.79 6.69
N GLU A 67 -14.70 -12.49 7.02
CA GLU A 67 -15.75 -12.36 6.01
C GLU A 67 -15.44 -11.18 5.08
N GLY A 68 -15.06 -11.51 3.84
CA GLY A 68 -14.72 -10.55 2.79
C GLY A 68 -13.24 -10.52 2.38
N MET A 69 -12.33 -11.23 3.06
CA MET A 69 -10.90 -11.26 2.70
C MET A 69 -10.44 -12.67 2.30
N SER A 70 -10.06 -12.82 1.03
CA SER A 70 -9.57 -14.10 0.51
C SER A 70 -8.13 -14.35 0.97
N VAL A 71 -7.89 -15.47 1.65
CA VAL A 71 -6.55 -15.92 2.06
C VAL A 71 -5.57 -15.96 0.87
N LYS A 72 -6.05 -16.34 -0.32
CA LYS A 72 -5.21 -16.40 -1.53
C LYS A 72 -4.76 -15.01 -1.99
N MET A 73 -5.62 -14.00 -1.88
CA MET A 73 -5.25 -12.61 -2.16
C MET A 73 -4.18 -12.13 -1.18
N VAL A 74 -4.37 -12.48 0.10
CA VAL A 74 -3.43 -12.21 1.20
C VAL A 74 -2.14 -13.05 1.14
N LEU A 75 -2.03 -14.04 0.26
CA LEU A 75 -0.75 -14.70 0.00
C LEU A 75 -0.03 -14.06 -1.20
N MET A 76 -0.80 -13.63 -2.20
CA MET A 76 -0.28 -13.02 -3.41
C MET A 76 0.30 -11.62 -3.17
N TRP A 77 -0.28 -10.82 -2.27
CA TRP A 77 0.25 -9.50 -1.94
C TRP A 77 1.64 -9.60 -1.25
N THR A 78 1.75 -10.33 -0.13
CA THR A 78 2.97 -10.66 0.62
C THR A 78 4.05 -11.24 -0.27
N SER A 79 3.72 -12.13 -1.22
CA SER A 79 4.73 -12.61 -2.16
C SER A 79 5.27 -11.47 -3.03
N GLY A 80 4.40 -10.60 -3.53
CA GLY A 80 4.78 -9.36 -4.21
C GLY A 80 5.66 -8.44 -3.37
N ASP A 81 5.31 -8.22 -2.10
CA ASP A 81 6.07 -7.35 -1.17
C ASP A 81 7.47 -7.89 -0.86
N ILE A 82 7.58 -9.21 -0.72
CA ILE A 82 8.87 -9.92 -0.59
C ILE A 82 9.70 -9.72 -1.87
N PHE A 83 9.13 -9.97 -3.05
CA PHE A 83 9.86 -9.78 -4.31
C PHE A 83 10.33 -8.33 -4.51
N LYS A 84 9.48 -7.35 -4.17
CA LYS A 84 9.80 -5.92 -4.24
C LYS A 84 10.97 -5.56 -3.32
N THR A 85 10.95 -6.07 -2.09
CA THR A 85 12.02 -5.84 -1.11
C THR A 85 13.33 -6.51 -1.52
N VAL A 86 13.28 -7.75 -2.02
CA VAL A 86 14.45 -8.45 -2.58
C VAL A 86 15.05 -7.67 -3.76
N TYR A 87 14.21 -7.13 -4.64
CA TYR A 87 14.65 -6.29 -5.74
C TYR A 87 15.40 -5.04 -5.26
N PHE A 88 14.89 -4.36 -4.23
CA PHE A 88 15.57 -3.19 -3.65
C PHE A 88 16.92 -3.53 -3.01
N ILE A 89 17.02 -4.70 -2.36
CA ILE A 89 18.28 -5.19 -1.78
C ILE A 89 19.30 -5.46 -2.89
N LEU A 90 18.90 -6.14 -3.98
CA LEU A 90 19.79 -6.43 -5.11
C LEU A 90 20.27 -5.16 -5.83
N ARG A 91 19.47 -4.09 -5.83
CA ARG A 91 19.79 -2.81 -6.46
C ARG A 91 20.59 -1.86 -5.58
N ILE A 92 21.00 -2.28 -4.38
CA ILE A 92 21.73 -1.44 -3.38
C ILE A 92 20.99 -0.10 -3.18
N ALA A 93 19.66 -0.18 -3.05
CA ALA A 93 18.84 1.00 -2.81
C ALA A 93 19.17 1.63 -1.43
N PRO A 94 18.97 2.94 -1.25
CA PRO A 94 19.32 3.61 0.00
C PRO A 94 18.55 3.01 1.18
N LYS A 95 19.18 3.05 2.36
CA LYS A 95 18.74 2.38 3.61
C LYS A 95 17.28 2.64 4.01
N GLN A 96 16.69 3.76 3.59
CA GLN A 96 15.29 4.11 3.88
C GLN A 96 14.30 3.12 3.25
N PHE A 97 14.57 2.64 2.03
CA PHE A 97 13.70 1.69 1.34
C PHE A 97 13.71 0.33 2.04
N TRP A 98 14.87 -0.09 2.54
CA TRP A 98 14.99 -1.36 3.26
C TRP A 98 14.19 -1.35 4.56
N LEU A 99 14.33 -0.29 5.38
CA LEU A 99 13.60 -0.16 6.63
C LEU A 99 12.07 -0.14 6.39
N CYS A 100 11.62 0.59 5.37
CA CYS A 100 10.19 0.67 5.05
C CYS A 100 9.65 -0.65 4.49
N GLY A 101 10.40 -1.34 3.64
CA GLY A 101 10.02 -2.66 3.10
C GLY A 101 9.95 -3.74 4.18
N MET A 102 10.87 -3.72 5.15
CA MET A 102 10.82 -4.64 6.30
C MET A 102 9.57 -4.40 7.17
N LEU A 103 9.18 -3.15 7.37
CA LEU A 103 7.95 -2.80 8.09
C LEU A 103 6.70 -3.25 7.33
N GLN A 104 6.66 -3.07 6.01
CA GLN A 104 5.58 -3.53 5.13
C GLN A 104 5.40 -5.05 5.24
N ILE A 105 6.47 -5.82 5.00
CA ILE A 105 6.44 -7.29 5.12
C ILE A 105 5.99 -7.73 6.52
N SER A 106 6.42 -7.02 7.57
CA SER A 106 6.01 -7.32 8.96
C SER A 106 4.50 -7.15 9.16
N ILE A 107 3.91 -6.09 8.60
CA ILE A 107 2.46 -5.85 8.65
C ILE A 107 1.72 -6.92 7.85
N ASP A 108 2.21 -7.27 6.65
CA ASP A 108 1.57 -8.27 5.79
C ASP A 108 1.58 -9.66 6.42
N ILE A 109 2.70 -10.07 7.05
CA ILE A 109 2.80 -11.32 7.81
C ILE A 109 1.82 -11.31 8.99
N ALA A 110 1.71 -10.19 9.72
CA ALA A 110 0.77 -10.06 10.82
C ALA A 110 -0.69 -10.23 10.36
N ILE A 111 -1.05 -9.66 9.21
CA ILE A 111 -2.38 -9.83 8.61
C ILE A 111 -2.59 -11.27 8.15
N LEU A 112 -1.60 -11.88 7.49
CA LEU A 112 -1.66 -13.27 7.04
C LEU A 112 -1.85 -14.23 8.23
N PHE A 113 -1.13 -14.00 9.33
CA PHE A 113 -1.29 -14.77 10.55
C PHE A 113 -2.72 -14.67 11.12
N GLN A 114 -3.26 -13.45 11.21
CA GLN A 114 -4.65 -13.23 11.62
C GLN A 114 -5.61 -14.01 10.72
N VAL A 115 -5.42 -13.92 9.40
CA VAL A 115 -6.32 -14.54 8.42
C VAL A 115 -6.28 -16.06 8.50
N LEU A 116 -5.10 -16.68 8.67
CA LEU A 116 -4.96 -18.12 8.85
C LEU A 116 -5.62 -18.59 10.15
N TYR A 117 -5.41 -17.87 11.26
CA TYR A 117 -6.00 -18.21 12.56
C TYR A 117 -7.54 -18.18 12.53
N TYR A 118 -8.14 -17.13 11.95
CA TYR A 118 -9.60 -17.03 11.82
C TYR A 118 -10.17 -18.02 10.80
N SER A 119 -9.45 -18.29 9.71
CA SER A 119 -9.89 -19.27 8.70
C SER A 119 -9.90 -20.71 9.25
N ASP A 120 -8.93 -21.09 10.07
CA ASP A 120 -8.85 -22.44 10.64
C ASP A 120 -10.02 -22.71 11.60
N LYS A 121 -10.36 -21.72 12.44
CA LYS A 121 -11.52 -21.77 13.35
C LYS A 121 -12.85 -21.97 12.61
N TYR A 122 -13.03 -21.36 11.44
CA TYR A 122 -14.23 -21.57 10.61
C TYR A 122 -14.24 -22.95 9.93
N ARG A 123 -13.07 -23.47 9.52
CA ARG A 123 -12.95 -24.80 8.91
C ARG A 123 -13.26 -25.92 9.91
N PHE A 124 -12.83 -25.78 11.17
CA PHE A 124 -13.10 -26.76 12.23
C PHE A 124 -14.59 -26.82 12.64
N ARG A 125 -15.34 -25.72 12.58
CA ARG A 125 -16.77 -25.71 12.97
C ARG A 125 -17.72 -26.31 11.93
N LYS A 126 -17.22 -26.69 10.75
CA LYS A 126 -18.01 -27.27 9.64
C LYS A 126 -17.74 -28.77 9.42
N ARG A 127 -16.90 -29.39 10.26
CA ARG A 127 -16.74 -30.85 10.39
C ARG A 127 -17.51 -31.31 11.62
#